data_AF-A0A286KC84-F1
#
_entry.id   AF-A0A286KC84-F1
#
_cell.length_a   1.000
_cell.length_b   1.000
_cell.length_c   1.000
_cell.angle_alpha   90.00
_cell.angle_beta   90.00
_cell.angle_gamma   90.00
#
_symmetry.space_group_name_H-M   'P 1'
#
loop_
_entity.id
_entity.type
_entity.pdbx_description
1 polymer ?
#
loop_
_entity_poly.entity_id
_entity_poly.type
_entity_poly.pdbx_seq_one_letter_code
_entity_poly.pdbx_strand_id
1 'polypeptide(L)'
;MKPNLSLTSERIRKIIESKGLTLERFGDLIGDTPISSVNNWLRGVSLPNKNRLLTIANIGNTSVDWIKWGTLEEYIASYLIDSGYELYIKDFPEIPYKVFKDIQEKYSDTFSLDKDYELLNPIIKFTIGGVTLNRIKFYIDSSKKTIKQISTETGINYTTLTNYYRGERNPRNTETWNILADYFHVPVSYLMGLDETNVELKNLNIGNNIKNIRKSKNMTQTDFAELMGLSRSYIGDLENNRSNPSIKTLEAIARALDVPIVALINDSSTDNIVEPYESLTAENILLKQENEELKYEVESLRKRLYEIQQVVNQGAEKMIPNLKDVSKRIKYIRKKLGMTMEQFGSHLSNSPKSTIATWESGRNIPSQKKLQLIAIVGETTTDWIKWGTLEEYITSYLIGIGYELYIKDFPEIPHKVFKDIQEKYSDTFSLDKDYELLDSIIKNIFTKYYSKEFEVTQIP
;
A
#
# COMPACT_ATOMS: atom_id res chain seq x y z
N MET A 1 -1.70 -10.70 2.33
CA MET A 1 -0.90 -11.76 2.96
C MET A 1 -1.46 -13.13 2.58
N LYS A 2 -0.63 -14.16 2.39
CA LYS A 2 -1.08 -15.57 2.23
C LYS A 2 -0.58 -16.43 3.39
N PRO A 3 -1.42 -17.31 4.01
CA PRO A 3 -0.99 -18.08 5.18
C PRO A 3 0.18 -18.99 4.86
N ASN A 4 1.19 -19.00 5.71
CA ASN A 4 2.28 -19.96 5.61
C ASN A 4 1.74 -21.36 5.96
N LEU A 5 1.68 -22.24 4.96
CA LEU A 5 1.08 -23.57 5.10
C LEU A 5 1.82 -24.45 6.10
N SER A 6 3.14 -24.31 6.19
CA SER A 6 3.96 -25.06 7.14
C SER A 6 3.62 -24.65 8.58
N LEU A 7 3.65 -23.35 8.88
CA LEU A 7 3.29 -22.84 10.21
C LEU A 7 1.82 -23.13 10.57
N THR A 8 0.92 -23.01 9.59
CA THR A 8 -0.50 -23.37 9.78
C THR A 8 -0.65 -24.85 10.12
N SER A 9 0.07 -25.74 9.43
CA SER A 9 0.05 -27.19 9.69
C SER A 9 0.53 -27.53 11.10
N GLU A 10 1.57 -26.84 11.57
CA GLU A 10 2.11 -27.03 12.92
C GLU A 10 1.11 -26.58 13.99
N ARG A 11 0.41 -25.47 13.77
CA ARG A 11 -0.63 -24.98 14.68
C ARG A 11 -1.83 -25.92 14.75
N ILE A 12 -2.27 -26.47 13.61
CA ILE A 12 -3.32 -27.50 13.59
C ILE A 12 -2.85 -28.76 14.34
N ARG A 13 -1.59 -29.17 14.15
CA ARG A 13 -1.00 -30.31 14.89
C ARG A 13 -1.03 -30.07 16.40
N LYS A 14 -0.60 -28.89 16.86
CA LYS A 14 -0.66 -28.49 18.27
C LYS A 14 -2.07 -28.55 18.84
N ILE A 15 -3.09 -28.17 18.07
CA ILE A 15 -4.50 -28.28 18.49
C ILE A 15 -4.89 -29.75 18.67
N ILE A 16 -4.58 -30.61 17.71
CA ILE A 16 -4.90 -32.04 17.77
C ILE A 16 -4.23 -32.70 18.99
N GLU A 17 -2.94 -32.43 19.17
CA GLU A 17 -2.14 -32.96 20.27
C GLU A 17 -2.62 -32.45 21.64
N SER A 18 -2.87 -31.14 21.77
CA SER A 18 -3.33 -30.55 23.03
C SER A 18 -4.71 -31.04 23.48
N LYS A 19 -5.53 -31.53 22.55
CA LYS A 19 -6.84 -32.12 22.83
C LYS A 19 -6.81 -33.65 22.88
N GLY A 20 -5.64 -34.28 22.71
CA GLY A 20 -5.48 -35.73 22.74
C GLY A 20 -6.30 -36.46 21.68
N LEU A 21 -6.55 -35.82 20.54
CA LEU A 21 -7.41 -36.37 19.49
C LEU A 21 -6.63 -37.29 18.55
N THR A 22 -7.23 -38.43 18.20
CA THR A 22 -6.76 -39.21 17.04
C THR A 22 -7.12 -38.48 15.75
N LEU A 23 -6.41 -38.74 14.65
CA LEU A 23 -6.72 -38.12 13.35
C LEU A 23 -8.12 -38.48 12.85
N GLU A 24 -8.58 -39.69 13.15
CA GLU A 24 -9.93 -40.16 12.83
C GLU A 24 -10.97 -39.36 13.61
N ARG A 25 -10.83 -39.29 14.94
CA ARG A 25 -11.75 -38.53 15.79
C ARG A 25 -11.75 -37.04 15.46
N PHE A 26 -10.59 -36.48 15.12
CA PHE A 26 -10.48 -35.10 14.66
C PHE A 26 -11.21 -34.89 13.33
N GLY A 27 -11.08 -35.83 12.38
CA GLY A 27 -11.78 -35.82 11.10
C GLY A 27 -13.31 -35.81 11.25
N ASP A 28 -13.84 -36.64 12.15
CA ASP A 28 -15.29 -36.69 12.46
C ASP A 28 -15.79 -35.34 13.00
N LEU A 29 -15.07 -34.76 13.96
CA LEU A 29 -15.46 -33.53 14.65
C LEU A 29 -15.52 -32.30 13.71
N ILE A 30 -14.83 -32.34 12.58
CA ILE A 30 -14.77 -31.24 11.61
C ILE A 30 -15.63 -31.50 10.36
N GLY A 31 -16.67 -32.34 10.50
CA GLY A 31 -17.63 -32.67 9.45
C GLY A 31 -17.18 -33.84 8.59
N ASP A 32 -16.94 -34.99 9.23
CA ASP A 32 -16.65 -36.28 8.60
C ASP A 32 -15.55 -36.21 7.54
N THR A 33 -14.47 -35.50 7.86
CA THR A 33 -13.41 -35.23 6.90
C THR A 33 -12.47 -36.43 6.79
N PRO A 34 -12.20 -36.93 5.57
CA PRO A 34 -11.29 -38.05 5.37
C PRO A 34 -9.90 -37.78 5.96
N ILE A 35 -9.31 -38.80 6.60
CA ILE A 35 -7.96 -38.74 7.19
C ILE A 35 -6.91 -38.30 6.14
N SER A 36 -7.09 -38.67 4.87
CA SER A 36 -6.23 -38.23 3.77
C SER A 36 -6.21 -36.70 3.60
N SER A 37 -7.35 -36.04 3.79
CA SER A 37 -7.45 -34.57 3.75
C SER A 37 -6.78 -33.95 4.97
N VAL A 38 -7.00 -34.51 6.16
CA VAL A 38 -6.34 -34.06 7.39
C VAL A 38 -4.82 -34.16 7.26
N ASN A 39 -4.32 -35.30 6.75
CA ASN A 39 -2.89 -35.51 6.51
C ASN A 39 -2.31 -34.53 5.48
N ASN A 40 -3.07 -34.16 4.44
CA ASN A 40 -2.62 -33.15 3.49
C ASN A 40 -2.43 -31.78 4.17
N TRP A 41 -3.32 -31.40 5.09
CA TRP A 41 -3.15 -30.16 5.86
C TRP A 41 -1.97 -30.23 6.81
N LEU A 42 -1.80 -31.37 7.52
CA LEU A 42 -0.69 -31.57 8.45
C LEU A 42 0.67 -31.66 7.76
N ARG A 43 0.72 -31.91 6.45
CA ARG A 43 1.92 -31.83 5.62
C ARG A 43 2.13 -30.46 4.96
N GLY A 44 1.21 -29.50 5.19
CA GLY A 44 1.26 -28.19 4.57
C GLY A 44 0.96 -28.20 3.06
N VAL A 45 0.27 -29.22 2.55
CA VAL A 45 -0.08 -29.34 1.11
C VAL A 45 -1.28 -28.48 0.75
N SER A 46 -2.23 -28.32 1.67
CA SER A 46 -3.44 -27.52 1.48
C SER A 46 -3.99 -26.98 2.80
N LEU A 47 -4.91 -26.02 2.73
CA LEU A 47 -5.62 -25.49 3.89
C LEU A 47 -7.00 -26.16 4.07
N PRO A 48 -7.47 -26.32 5.31
CA PRO A 48 -8.88 -26.57 5.54
C PRO A 48 -9.70 -25.39 5.00
N ASN A 49 -10.92 -25.66 4.53
CA ASN A 49 -11.83 -24.61 4.10
C ASN A 49 -12.29 -23.74 5.29
N LYS A 50 -12.99 -22.64 5.02
CA LYS A 50 -13.43 -21.67 6.03
C LYS A 50 -14.22 -22.33 7.18
N ASN A 51 -15.19 -23.19 6.87
CA ASN A 51 -16.03 -23.83 7.88
C ASN A 51 -15.22 -24.79 8.76
N ARG A 52 -14.31 -25.57 8.16
CA ARG A 52 -13.42 -26.46 8.91
C ARG A 52 -12.44 -25.70 9.77
N LEU A 53 -11.86 -24.61 9.28
CA LEU A 53 -11.00 -23.74 10.09
C LEU A 53 -11.74 -23.17 11.30
N LEU A 54 -13.01 -22.77 11.14
CA LEU A 54 -13.85 -22.33 12.26
C LEU A 54 -14.04 -23.45 13.30
N THR A 55 -14.36 -24.67 12.85
CA THR A 55 -14.51 -25.81 13.77
C THR A 55 -13.20 -26.16 14.46
N ILE A 56 -12.07 -26.13 13.75
CA ILE A 56 -10.74 -26.38 14.31
C ILE A 56 -10.38 -25.30 15.34
N ALA A 57 -10.69 -24.03 15.05
CA ALA A 57 -10.50 -22.92 15.98
C ALA A 57 -11.31 -23.12 17.26
N ASN A 58 -12.58 -23.52 17.13
CA ASN A 58 -13.44 -23.85 18.27
C ASN A 58 -12.90 -25.02 19.10
N ILE A 59 -12.44 -26.10 18.44
CA ILE A 59 -11.79 -27.23 19.12
C ILE A 59 -10.56 -26.74 19.89
N GLY A 60 -9.73 -25.91 19.28
CA GLY A 60 -8.50 -25.38 19.88
C GLY A 60 -8.72 -24.28 20.93
N ASN A 61 -9.95 -23.80 21.13
CA ASN A 61 -10.25 -22.56 21.86
C ASN A 61 -9.33 -21.39 21.43
N THR A 62 -9.24 -21.20 20.11
CA THR A 62 -8.39 -20.21 19.46
C THR A 62 -9.17 -19.54 18.32
N SER A 63 -8.52 -18.65 17.56
CA SER A 63 -9.12 -18.00 16.39
C SER A 63 -8.63 -18.60 15.07
N VAL A 64 -9.42 -18.39 14.02
CA VAL A 64 -9.02 -18.75 12.65
C VAL A 64 -7.76 -17.99 12.23
N ASP A 65 -7.62 -16.75 12.68
CA ASP A 65 -6.45 -15.93 12.37
C ASP A 65 -5.21 -16.42 13.10
N TRP A 66 -5.34 -16.87 14.35
CA TRP A 66 -4.22 -17.51 15.03
C TRP A 66 -3.76 -18.77 14.31
N ILE A 67 -4.68 -19.61 13.82
CA ILE A 67 -4.33 -20.80 13.04
C ILE A 67 -3.57 -20.40 11.76
N LYS A 68 -4.05 -19.40 11.02
CA LYS A 68 -3.46 -18.98 9.74
C LYS A 68 -2.14 -18.22 9.90
N TRP A 69 -2.07 -17.34 10.89
CA TRP A 69 -1.07 -16.28 10.97
C TRP A 69 -0.23 -16.36 12.23
N GLY A 70 -0.79 -16.89 13.32
CA GLY A 70 -0.13 -17.01 14.60
C GLY A 70 -0.52 -15.89 15.54
N THR A 71 0.41 -15.40 16.34
CA THR A 71 0.14 -14.23 17.17
C THR A 71 -0.04 -12.98 16.32
N LEU A 72 -0.67 -11.94 16.89
CA LEU A 72 -0.80 -10.65 16.20
C LEU A 72 0.57 -10.02 15.88
N GLU A 73 1.57 -10.22 16.74
CA GLU A 73 2.94 -9.79 16.48
C GLU A 73 3.56 -10.50 15.28
N GLU A 74 3.40 -11.83 15.18
CA GLU A 74 3.83 -12.63 14.02
C GLU A 74 3.10 -12.19 12.74
N TYR A 75 1.82 -11.85 12.86
CA TYR A 75 1.04 -11.28 11.76
C TYR A 75 1.58 -9.92 11.32
N ILE A 76 1.86 -9.01 12.25
CA ILE A 76 2.42 -7.68 11.95
C ILE A 76 3.79 -7.82 11.28
N ALA A 77 4.66 -8.70 11.79
CA ALA A 77 5.96 -8.96 11.19
C ALA A 77 5.81 -9.45 9.74
N SER A 78 4.93 -10.43 9.52
CA SER A 78 4.65 -10.97 8.19
C SER A 78 4.05 -9.91 7.26
N TYR A 79 3.14 -9.08 7.77
CA TYR A 79 2.48 -8.02 7.00
C TYR A 79 3.48 -6.96 6.53
N LEU A 80 4.41 -6.58 7.41
CA LEU A 80 5.46 -5.62 7.11
C LEU A 80 6.46 -6.19 6.10
N ILE A 81 6.88 -7.45 6.25
CA ILE A 81 7.72 -8.14 5.25
C ILE A 81 7.02 -8.15 3.89
N ASP A 82 5.77 -8.61 3.83
CA ASP A 82 4.94 -8.64 2.60
C ASP A 82 4.69 -7.24 2.00
N SER A 83 4.77 -6.19 2.82
CA SER A 83 4.61 -4.80 2.41
C SER A 83 5.94 -4.13 2.01
N GLY A 84 7.03 -4.90 1.91
CA GLY A 84 8.35 -4.44 1.44
C GLY A 84 9.28 -3.92 2.54
N TYR A 85 8.97 -4.15 3.82
CA TYR A 85 9.79 -3.72 4.96
C TYR A 85 10.74 -4.82 5.47
N GLU A 86 11.05 -5.82 4.66
CA GLU A 86 11.84 -6.98 5.06
C GLU A 86 13.23 -6.61 5.59
N LEU A 87 13.99 -5.79 4.85
CA LEU A 87 15.31 -5.32 5.28
C LEU A 87 15.22 -4.48 6.56
N TYR A 88 14.15 -3.70 6.70
CA TYR A 88 13.91 -2.88 7.90
C TYR A 88 13.63 -3.75 9.13
N ILE A 89 12.85 -4.83 8.99
CA ILE A 89 12.62 -5.78 10.09
C ILE A 89 13.90 -6.56 10.43
N LYS A 90 14.72 -6.87 9.42
CA LYS A 90 16.01 -7.54 9.64
C LYS A 90 16.95 -6.68 10.48
N ASP A 91 17.01 -5.39 10.20
CA ASP A 91 17.84 -4.43 10.94
C ASP A 91 17.22 -4.05 12.29
N PHE A 92 15.89 -4.10 12.40
CA PHE A 92 15.12 -3.70 13.59
C PHE A 92 14.04 -4.74 13.95
N PRO A 93 14.43 -5.88 14.53
CA PRO A 93 13.52 -6.99 14.81
C PRO A 93 12.48 -6.66 15.89
N GLU A 94 12.65 -5.57 16.65
CA GLU A 94 11.69 -5.14 17.67
C GLU A 94 10.51 -4.33 17.10
N ILE A 95 10.56 -3.94 15.82
CA ILE A 95 9.52 -3.12 15.19
C ILE A 95 8.14 -3.78 15.22
N PRO A 96 7.98 -5.07 14.86
CA PRO A 96 6.69 -5.74 14.95
C PRO A 96 6.10 -5.69 16.37
N TYR A 97 6.94 -5.88 17.38
CA TYR A 97 6.55 -5.77 18.78
C TYR A 97 6.13 -4.34 19.17
N LYS A 98 6.88 -3.32 18.74
CA LYS A 98 6.53 -1.90 18.99
C LYS A 98 5.21 -1.53 18.33
N VAL A 99 5.00 -1.95 17.08
CA VAL A 99 3.73 -1.73 16.36
C VAL A 99 2.60 -2.49 17.05
N PHE A 100 2.84 -3.73 17.50
CA PHE A 100 1.88 -4.48 18.31
C PHE A 100 1.53 -3.73 19.60
N LYS A 101 2.53 -3.20 20.32
CA LYS A 101 2.32 -2.44 21.56
C LYS A 101 1.55 -1.15 21.34
N ASP A 102 1.91 -0.39 20.32
CA ASP A 102 1.17 0.81 19.93
C ASP A 102 -0.28 0.48 19.58
N ILE A 103 -0.51 -0.61 18.85
CA ILE A 103 -1.87 -1.06 18.50
C ILE A 103 -2.63 -1.50 19.75
N GLN A 104 -1.98 -2.25 20.63
CA GLN A 104 -2.54 -2.73 21.88
C GLN A 104 -2.92 -1.55 22.78
N GLU A 105 -2.04 -0.57 22.96
CA GLU A 105 -2.28 0.58 23.83
C GLU A 105 -3.36 1.52 23.27
N LYS A 106 -3.43 1.70 21.96
CA LYS A 106 -4.36 2.65 21.33
C LYS A 106 -5.72 2.05 20.97
N TYR A 107 -5.79 0.74 20.75
CA TYR A 107 -6.95 0.10 20.13
C TYR A 107 -7.42 -1.18 20.83
N SER A 108 -6.88 -1.56 22.00
CA SER A 108 -7.33 -2.76 22.75
C SER A 108 -8.82 -2.74 23.09
N ASP A 109 -9.37 -1.56 23.29
CA ASP A 109 -10.77 -1.37 23.70
C ASP A 109 -11.72 -1.35 22.49
N THR A 110 -11.14 -1.24 21.29
CA THR A 110 -11.85 -1.03 20.02
C THR A 110 -11.89 -2.30 19.16
N PHE A 111 -10.86 -3.14 19.23
CA PHE A 111 -10.74 -4.37 18.44
C PHE A 111 -10.24 -5.55 19.27
N SER A 112 -10.72 -6.73 18.91
CA SER A 112 -10.29 -7.99 19.52
C SER A 112 -8.90 -8.35 18.96
N LEU A 113 -7.83 -8.15 19.72
CA LEU A 113 -6.44 -8.36 19.27
C LEU A 113 -6.08 -9.84 19.00
N ASP A 114 -7.02 -10.75 19.22
CA ASP A 114 -6.93 -12.19 19.02
C ASP A 114 -7.61 -12.67 17.72
N LYS A 115 -8.30 -11.79 16.98
CA LYS A 115 -8.98 -12.12 15.71
C LYS A 115 -9.11 -10.90 14.79
N ASP A 116 -9.58 -11.13 13.57
CA ASP A 116 -9.82 -10.14 12.52
C ASP A 116 -8.57 -9.35 12.11
N TYR A 117 -7.41 -10.01 12.10
CA TYR A 117 -6.09 -9.38 11.87
C TYR A 117 -6.02 -8.58 10.57
N GLU A 118 -6.68 -9.04 9.50
CA GLU A 118 -6.71 -8.32 8.22
C GLU A 118 -7.42 -6.96 8.30
N LEU A 119 -8.37 -6.78 9.22
CA LEU A 119 -9.00 -5.49 9.49
C LEU A 119 -8.06 -4.50 10.18
N LEU A 120 -6.97 -5.00 10.78
CA LEU A 120 -5.93 -4.17 11.37
C LEU A 120 -4.96 -3.65 10.30
N ASN A 121 -4.99 -4.13 9.05
CA ASN A 121 -4.05 -3.69 8.00
C ASN A 121 -4.03 -2.17 7.79
N PRO A 122 -5.16 -1.45 7.71
CA PRO A 122 -5.15 0.01 7.63
C PRO A 122 -4.56 0.66 8.89
N ILE A 123 -4.79 0.08 10.07
CA ILE A 123 -4.27 0.57 11.36
C ILE A 123 -2.78 0.30 11.46
N ILE A 124 -2.29 -0.87 11.05
CA ILE A 124 -0.86 -1.19 10.96
C ILE A 124 -0.22 -0.23 9.96
N LYS A 125 -0.81 -0.05 8.78
CA LYS A 125 -0.36 0.89 7.73
C LYS A 125 -0.38 2.35 8.19
N PHE A 126 -1.36 2.74 9.00
CA PHE A 126 -1.44 4.07 9.60
C PHE A 126 -0.48 4.21 10.78
N THR A 127 -0.24 3.17 11.57
CA THR A 127 0.73 3.19 12.67
C THR A 127 2.13 3.36 12.10
N ILE A 128 2.45 2.67 11.00
CA ILE A 128 3.67 2.93 10.21
C ILE A 128 3.60 4.20 9.34
N GLY A 129 2.43 4.85 9.20
CA GLY A 129 2.21 6.02 8.34
C GLY A 129 2.11 7.35 9.11
N GLY A 130 1.66 7.31 10.37
CA GLY A 130 1.76 8.35 11.39
C GLY A 130 3.14 8.34 12.06
N VAL A 131 3.83 7.20 12.01
CA VAL A 131 5.27 7.16 11.82
C VAL A 131 5.56 7.46 10.34
N THR A 132 5.23 8.66 9.84
CA THR A 132 5.89 9.11 8.61
C THR A 132 7.37 8.96 8.91
N LEU A 133 8.06 8.07 8.18
CA LEU A 133 9.47 7.78 8.40
C LEU A 133 10.20 9.09 8.14
N ASN A 134 10.32 9.91 9.18
CA ASN A 134 11.13 11.09 9.17
C ASN A 134 12.54 10.54 9.24
N ARG A 135 13.01 10.01 8.10
CA ARG A 135 14.33 9.40 7.93
C ARG A 135 15.39 10.41 8.40
N ILE A 136 15.13 11.70 8.20
CA ILE A 136 15.90 12.81 8.77
C ILE A 136 15.91 12.76 10.31
N LYS A 137 14.77 12.71 11.00
CA LYS A 137 14.70 12.54 12.47
C LYS A 137 15.45 11.31 12.94
N PHE A 138 15.22 10.16 12.30
CA PHE A 138 15.85 8.90 12.65
C PHE A 138 17.39 8.99 12.61
N TYR A 139 17.94 9.54 11.53
CA TYR A 139 19.38 9.69 11.40
C TYR A 139 19.95 10.77 12.34
N ILE A 140 19.18 11.82 12.64
CA ILE A 140 19.54 12.79 13.69
C ILE A 140 19.64 12.10 15.06
N ASP A 141 18.62 11.35 15.46
CA ASP A 141 18.59 10.63 16.75
C ASP A 141 19.73 9.60 16.84
N SER A 142 20.00 8.90 15.74
CA SER A 142 21.04 7.87 15.66
C SER A 142 22.46 8.43 15.66
N SER A 143 22.65 9.67 15.21
CA SER A 143 23.96 10.33 15.16
C SER A 143 24.56 10.65 16.54
N LYS A 144 23.74 10.61 17.61
CA LYS A 144 24.07 11.08 18.97
C LYS A 144 24.52 12.56 19.03
N LYS A 145 24.32 13.32 17.96
CA LYS A 145 24.63 14.75 17.88
C LYS A 145 23.37 15.56 18.12
N THR A 146 23.55 16.74 18.69
CA THR A 146 22.46 17.71 18.84
C THR A 146 22.10 18.31 17.48
N ILE A 147 20.84 18.72 17.30
CA ILE A 147 20.38 19.42 16.09
C ILE A 147 21.25 20.65 15.79
N LYS A 148 21.76 21.33 16.83
CA LYS A 148 22.65 22.50 16.69
C LYS A 148 24.02 22.15 16.10
N GLN A 149 24.58 21.00 16.47
CA GLN A 149 25.82 20.49 15.88
C GLN A 149 25.61 20.11 14.41
N ILE A 150 24.55 19.34 14.12
CA ILE A 150 24.23 18.92 12.74
C ILE A 150 23.92 20.14 11.86
N SER A 151 23.23 21.15 12.38
CA SER A 151 22.98 22.42 11.68
C SER A 151 24.28 23.14 11.32
N THR A 152 25.28 23.12 12.20
CA THR A 152 26.59 23.74 11.96
C THR A 152 27.39 22.96 10.92
N GLU A 153 27.37 21.62 10.99
CA GLU A 153 28.14 20.75 10.10
C GLU A 153 27.54 20.63 8.69
N THR A 154 26.22 20.66 8.57
CA THR A 154 25.51 20.59 7.28
C THR A 154 25.32 21.96 6.61
N GLY A 155 25.48 23.05 7.37
CA GLY A 155 25.15 24.41 6.91
C GLY A 155 23.65 24.70 6.80
N ILE A 156 22.77 23.75 7.16
CA ILE A 156 21.32 23.93 7.14
C ILE A 156 20.91 24.77 8.36
N ASN A 157 20.11 25.82 8.13
CA ASN A 157 19.62 26.68 9.21
C ASN A 157 18.94 25.88 10.33
N TYR A 158 19.28 26.18 11.59
CA TYR A 158 18.81 25.47 12.78
C TYR A 158 17.28 25.35 12.86
N THR A 159 16.55 26.42 12.59
CA THR A 159 15.08 26.44 12.63
C THR A 159 14.50 25.56 11.52
N THR A 160 15.12 25.59 10.33
CA THR A 160 14.74 24.75 9.20
C THR A 160 14.97 23.27 9.49
N LEU A 161 16.15 22.91 10.02
CA LEU A 161 16.47 21.53 10.41
C LEU A 161 15.59 21.02 11.55
N THR A 162 15.20 21.90 12.48
CA THR A 162 14.24 21.57 13.55
C THR A 162 12.86 21.23 13.00
N ASN A 163 12.38 22.00 12.01
CA ASN A 163 11.11 21.72 11.34
C ASN A 163 11.16 20.39 10.56
N TYR A 164 12.32 20.06 9.97
CA TYR A 164 12.55 18.76 9.34
C TYR A 164 12.55 17.64 10.37
N TYR A 165 13.28 17.78 11.48
CA TYR A 165 13.33 16.82 12.60
C TYR A 165 11.95 16.57 13.22
N ARG A 166 11.07 17.58 13.31
CA ARG A 166 9.71 17.42 13.82
C ARG A 166 8.72 16.86 12.80
N GLY A 167 9.11 16.77 11.53
CA GLY A 167 8.23 16.32 10.44
C GLY A 167 7.18 17.38 10.05
N GLU A 168 7.33 18.62 10.51
CA GLU A 168 6.41 19.72 10.19
C GLU A 168 6.55 20.14 8.71
N ARG A 169 7.75 19.98 8.14
CA ARG A 169 8.07 20.23 6.71
C ARG A 169 9.19 19.31 6.25
N ASN A 170 9.25 19.04 4.94
CA ASN A 170 10.39 18.39 4.27
C ASN A 170 11.23 19.39 3.47
N PRO A 171 12.50 19.06 3.13
CA PRO A 171 13.28 19.84 2.17
C PRO A 171 12.54 20.02 0.84
N ARG A 172 12.57 21.25 0.32
CA ARG A 172 11.84 21.63 -0.91
C ARG A 172 12.72 21.66 -2.16
N ASN A 173 14.03 21.51 -2.00
CA ASN A 173 14.99 21.54 -3.09
C ASN A 173 15.91 20.32 -3.01
N THR A 174 16.41 19.88 -4.16
CA THR A 174 17.27 18.71 -4.31
C THR A 174 18.61 18.88 -3.59
N GLU A 175 19.13 20.11 -3.53
CA GLU A 175 20.40 20.43 -2.86
C GLU A 175 20.38 20.11 -1.36
N THR A 176 19.32 20.51 -0.64
CA THR A 176 19.17 20.21 0.79
C THR A 176 18.98 18.71 1.03
N TRP A 177 18.35 18.00 0.09
CA TRP A 177 18.26 16.55 0.15
C TRP A 177 19.62 15.89 -0.02
N ASN A 178 20.42 16.32 -0.99
CA ASN A 178 21.80 15.84 -1.19
C ASN A 178 22.65 16.08 0.06
N ILE A 179 22.62 17.29 0.62
CA ILE A 179 23.41 17.63 1.83
C ILE A 179 23.09 16.68 3.00
N LEU A 180 21.80 16.43 3.27
CA LEU A 180 21.41 15.53 4.36
C LEU A 180 21.74 14.07 4.03
N ALA A 181 21.57 13.66 2.78
CA ALA A 181 21.84 12.29 2.34
C ALA A 181 23.34 11.98 2.41
N ASP A 182 24.19 12.91 1.97
CA ASP A 182 25.64 12.84 2.07
C ASP A 182 26.10 12.84 3.53
N TYR A 183 25.51 13.72 4.36
CA TYR A 183 25.84 13.82 5.78
C TYR A 183 25.51 12.55 6.57
N PHE A 184 24.41 11.86 6.22
CA PHE A 184 24.00 10.62 6.86
C PHE A 184 24.45 9.36 6.12
N HIS A 185 25.16 9.52 5.00
CA HIS A 185 25.66 8.44 4.16
C HIS A 185 24.56 7.49 3.65
N VAL A 186 23.49 8.07 3.11
CA VAL A 186 22.36 7.35 2.52
C VAL A 186 22.00 7.88 1.13
N PRO A 187 21.34 7.09 0.25
CA PRO A 187 20.82 7.60 -1.00
C PRO A 187 19.75 8.68 -0.81
N VAL A 188 19.72 9.67 -1.70
CA VAL A 188 18.72 10.76 -1.69
C VAL A 188 17.30 10.22 -1.84
N SER A 189 17.10 9.31 -2.78
CA SER A 189 15.83 8.60 -2.98
C SER A 189 15.38 7.90 -1.71
N TYR A 190 16.32 7.27 -1.01
CA TYR A 190 16.08 6.67 0.29
C TYR A 190 15.72 7.75 1.33
N LEU A 191 16.48 8.82 1.51
CA LEU A 191 16.13 9.85 2.49
C LEU A 191 14.76 10.51 2.22
N MET A 192 14.36 10.60 0.95
CA MET A 192 13.08 11.13 0.47
C MET A 192 11.89 10.14 0.58
N GLY A 193 12.16 8.86 0.81
CA GLY A 193 11.12 7.81 0.79
C GLY A 193 10.64 7.43 -0.61
N LEU A 194 11.43 7.71 -1.65
CA LEU A 194 11.15 7.39 -3.04
C LEU A 194 11.80 6.06 -3.44
N ASP A 195 11.24 4.96 -2.97
CA ASP A 195 11.55 3.63 -3.49
C ASP A 195 10.37 3.14 -4.33
N GLU A 196 10.31 3.55 -5.61
CA GLU A 196 9.40 3.00 -6.62
C GLU A 196 10.19 2.60 -7.87
N THR A 197 10.10 1.31 -8.24
CA THR A 197 10.74 0.69 -9.40
C THR A 197 10.09 1.08 -10.74
N ASN A 198 10.93 1.33 -11.75
CA ASN A 198 10.70 1.43 -13.22
C ASN A 198 10.23 2.78 -13.83
N VAL A 199 11.16 3.48 -14.52
CA VAL A 199 10.87 4.45 -15.60
C VAL A 199 11.67 4.08 -16.87
N GLU A 200 11.00 4.10 -18.02
CA GLU A 200 11.47 3.68 -19.36
C GLU A 200 12.59 4.57 -19.97
N LEU A 201 13.64 3.95 -20.54
CA LEU A 201 14.87 4.57 -21.07
C LEU A 201 14.82 5.05 -22.55
N LYS A 202 13.64 5.32 -23.12
CA LYS A 202 13.49 5.43 -24.59
C LYS A 202 14.03 6.72 -25.26
N ASN A 203 14.58 7.68 -24.51
CA ASN A 203 15.09 8.95 -25.05
C ASN A 203 16.62 9.15 -24.88
N LEU A 204 17.37 8.10 -24.55
CA LEU A 204 18.81 8.19 -24.28
C LEU A 204 19.58 7.66 -25.49
N ASN A 205 20.54 8.42 -26.03
CA ASN A 205 21.29 8.09 -27.25
C ASN A 205 22.37 7.01 -27.02
N ILE A 206 21.91 5.89 -26.49
CA ILE A 206 22.73 4.83 -25.91
C ILE A 206 23.65 4.18 -26.95
N GLY A 207 23.15 3.88 -28.15
CA GLY A 207 23.95 3.24 -29.19
C GLY A 207 25.14 4.08 -29.64
N ASN A 208 24.99 5.41 -29.69
CA ASN A 208 26.09 6.32 -30.03
C ASN A 208 27.14 6.40 -28.91
N ASN A 209 26.72 6.42 -27.65
CA ASN A 209 27.64 6.44 -26.51
C ASN A 209 28.50 5.17 -26.49
N ILE A 210 27.89 4.00 -26.70
CA ILE A 210 28.59 2.72 -26.82
C ILE A 210 29.63 2.75 -27.95
N LYS A 211 29.22 3.24 -29.12
CA LYS A 211 30.10 3.36 -30.30
C LYS A 211 31.31 4.27 -30.05
N ASN A 212 31.09 5.40 -29.37
CA ASN A 212 32.15 6.37 -29.10
C ASN A 212 33.17 5.82 -28.11
N ILE A 213 32.70 5.18 -27.02
CA ILE A 213 33.57 4.57 -26.00
C ILE A 213 34.34 3.38 -26.57
N ARG A 214 33.70 2.54 -27.40
CA ARG A 214 34.41 1.44 -28.09
C ARG A 214 35.55 1.98 -28.94
N LYS A 215 35.30 3.04 -29.71
CA LYS A 215 36.32 3.65 -30.57
C LYS A 215 37.44 4.31 -29.78
N SER A 216 37.16 4.96 -28.65
CA SER A 216 38.20 5.54 -27.81
C SER A 216 39.13 4.47 -27.20
N LYS A 217 38.65 3.23 -27.07
CA LYS A 217 39.44 2.05 -26.70
C LYS A 217 40.11 1.33 -27.88
N ASN A 218 40.11 1.94 -29.08
CA ASN A 218 40.72 1.40 -30.32
C ASN A 218 40.21 0.02 -30.75
N MET A 219 38.99 -0.37 -30.36
CA MET A 219 38.41 -1.66 -30.74
C MET A 219 37.59 -1.55 -32.02
N THR A 220 37.66 -2.52 -32.92
CA THR A 220 36.71 -2.61 -34.05
C THR A 220 35.37 -3.20 -33.58
N GLN A 221 34.31 -3.10 -34.39
CA GLN A 221 33.03 -3.74 -34.06
C GLN A 221 33.16 -5.26 -33.96
N THR A 222 34.10 -5.85 -34.70
CA THR A 222 34.38 -7.29 -34.64
C THR A 222 35.06 -7.63 -33.32
N ASP A 223 36.10 -6.89 -32.93
CA ASP A 223 36.80 -7.12 -31.67
C ASP A 223 35.87 -6.94 -30.47
N PHE A 224 34.98 -5.95 -30.53
CA PHE A 224 34.00 -5.72 -29.47
C PHE A 224 32.89 -6.79 -29.46
N ALA A 225 32.49 -7.28 -30.63
CA ALA A 225 31.56 -8.39 -30.73
C ALA A 225 32.17 -9.68 -30.15
N GLU A 226 33.43 -9.97 -30.45
CA GLU A 226 34.18 -11.09 -29.89
C GLU A 226 34.36 -10.96 -28.38
N LEU A 227 34.72 -9.78 -27.89
CA LEU A 227 34.81 -9.49 -26.44
C LEU A 227 33.46 -9.72 -25.73
N MET A 228 32.36 -9.35 -26.38
CA MET A 228 31.00 -9.50 -25.83
C MET A 228 30.41 -10.89 -26.05
N GLY A 229 31.04 -11.75 -26.85
CA GLY A 229 30.45 -13.01 -27.32
C GLY A 229 29.17 -12.82 -28.15
N LEU A 230 29.05 -11.68 -28.84
CA LEU A 230 27.90 -11.30 -29.66
C LEU A 230 28.26 -11.36 -31.14
N SER A 231 27.25 -11.38 -32.01
CA SER A 231 27.53 -11.26 -33.44
C SER A 231 27.93 -9.83 -33.78
N ARG A 232 28.89 -9.67 -34.70
CA ARG A 232 29.27 -8.36 -35.24
C ARG A 232 28.07 -7.61 -35.81
N SER A 233 27.10 -8.33 -36.38
CA SER A 233 25.84 -7.76 -36.88
C SER A 233 25.02 -7.13 -35.75
N TYR A 234 24.88 -7.82 -34.61
CA TYR A 234 24.13 -7.32 -33.45
C TYR A 234 24.78 -6.08 -32.83
N ILE A 235 26.11 -6.06 -32.70
CA ILE A 235 26.84 -4.84 -32.29
C ILE A 235 26.59 -3.70 -33.28
N GLY A 236 26.55 -4.01 -34.58
CA GLY A 236 26.18 -3.05 -35.62
C GLY A 236 24.76 -2.48 -35.44
N ASP A 237 23.77 -3.32 -35.13
CA ASP A 237 22.39 -2.89 -34.91
C ASP A 237 22.23 -2.06 -33.63
N LEU A 238 22.92 -2.47 -32.57
CA LEU A 238 22.99 -1.77 -31.29
C LEU A 238 23.59 -0.37 -31.43
N GLU A 239 24.75 -0.24 -32.07
CA GLU A 239 25.45 1.04 -32.23
C GLU A 239 24.76 2.01 -33.20
N ASN A 240 23.86 1.51 -34.05
CA ASN A 240 23.04 2.32 -34.94
C ASN A 240 21.63 2.58 -34.37
N ASN A 241 21.40 2.32 -33.07
CA ASN A 241 20.12 2.48 -32.38
C ASN A 241 18.95 1.71 -33.02
N ARG A 242 19.24 0.64 -33.78
CA ARG A 242 18.22 -0.25 -34.37
C ARG A 242 17.78 -1.35 -33.40
N SER A 243 18.50 -1.49 -32.29
CA SER A 243 18.18 -2.39 -31.19
C SER A 243 18.25 -1.62 -29.87
N ASN A 244 17.29 -1.85 -28.97
CA ASN A 244 17.27 -1.22 -27.64
C ASN A 244 17.85 -2.18 -26.60
N PRO A 245 19.05 -1.92 -26.06
CA PRO A 245 19.66 -2.82 -25.09
C PRO A 245 18.92 -2.76 -23.74
N SER A 246 18.69 -3.92 -23.13
CA SER A 246 18.18 -3.99 -21.75
C SER A 246 19.18 -3.38 -20.76
N ILE A 247 18.76 -3.02 -19.53
CA ILE A 247 19.69 -2.57 -18.46
C ILE A 247 20.80 -3.60 -18.25
N LYS A 248 20.46 -4.90 -18.29
CA LYS A 248 21.45 -5.98 -18.19
C LYS A 248 22.45 -5.99 -19.34
N THR A 249 21.96 -5.77 -20.57
CA THR A 249 22.80 -5.64 -21.77
C THR A 249 23.69 -4.41 -21.65
N LEU A 250 23.17 -3.30 -21.15
CA LEU A 250 23.92 -2.06 -20.90
C LEU A 250 24.97 -2.23 -19.82
N GLU A 251 24.67 -2.91 -18.71
CA GLU A 251 25.66 -3.23 -17.68
C GLU A 251 26.74 -4.20 -18.19
N ALA A 252 26.40 -5.11 -19.11
CA ALA A 252 27.37 -5.98 -19.73
C ALA A 252 28.30 -5.19 -20.65
N ILE A 253 27.73 -4.30 -21.47
CA ILE A 253 28.49 -3.40 -22.35
C ILE A 253 29.36 -2.44 -21.54
N ALA A 254 28.82 -1.85 -20.47
CA ALA A 254 29.51 -0.93 -19.58
C ALA A 254 30.72 -1.61 -18.92
N ARG A 255 30.53 -2.85 -18.42
CA ARG A 255 31.62 -3.65 -17.86
C ARG A 255 32.66 -4.04 -18.90
N ALA A 256 32.26 -4.48 -20.09
CA ALA A 256 33.20 -4.87 -21.14
C ALA A 256 34.00 -3.68 -21.70
N LEU A 257 33.36 -2.51 -21.75
CA LEU A 257 34.02 -1.25 -22.09
C LEU A 257 34.72 -0.62 -20.88
N ASP A 258 34.63 -1.23 -19.69
CA ASP A 258 35.20 -0.75 -18.43
C ASP A 258 34.89 0.73 -18.18
N VAL A 259 33.59 1.04 -18.12
CA VAL A 259 33.01 2.35 -17.85
C VAL A 259 31.77 2.20 -16.97
N PRO A 260 31.40 3.22 -16.18
CA PRO A 260 30.12 3.22 -15.47
C PRO A 260 28.95 3.24 -16.45
N ILE A 261 27.84 2.55 -16.13
CA ILE A 261 26.65 2.48 -17.00
C ILE A 261 26.09 3.87 -17.34
N VAL A 262 26.27 4.84 -16.45
CA VAL A 262 25.89 6.25 -16.64
C VAL A 262 26.58 6.86 -17.87
N ALA A 263 27.81 6.46 -18.20
CA ALA A 263 28.53 6.91 -19.39
C ALA A 263 27.86 6.43 -20.70
N LEU A 264 27.07 5.35 -20.65
CA LEU A 264 26.28 4.88 -21.79
C LEU A 264 24.93 5.60 -21.90
N ILE A 265 24.44 6.16 -20.79
CA ILE A 265 23.10 6.71 -20.64
C ILE A 265 23.08 8.24 -20.78
N ASN A 266 24.15 8.93 -20.39
CA ASN A 266 24.22 10.39 -20.45
C ASN A 266 24.09 10.91 -21.88
N ASP A 267 23.21 11.88 -22.09
CA ASP A 267 23.17 12.64 -23.33
C ASP A 267 24.43 13.51 -23.39
N SER A 268 25.23 13.36 -24.45
CA SER A 268 26.56 13.98 -24.60
C SER A 268 26.48 15.48 -24.88
N SER A 269 25.82 16.22 -23.98
CA SER A 269 25.75 17.68 -23.96
C SER A 269 26.45 18.29 -22.73
N THR A 270 27.09 17.47 -21.88
CA THR A 270 27.93 17.99 -20.79
C THR A 270 29.26 17.23 -20.74
N ASP A 271 30.27 17.85 -21.34
CA ASP A 271 31.68 17.54 -21.10
C ASP A 271 31.99 17.76 -19.63
N ASN A 272 32.49 16.73 -18.92
CA ASN A 272 33.50 16.85 -17.86
C ASN A 272 34.03 15.46 -17.42
N ILE A 273 35.24 15.17 -17.89
CA ILE A 273 36.37 14.40 -17.32
C ILE A 273 36.06 13.26 -16.32
N VAL A 274 36.33 12.03 -16.74
CA VAL A 274 36.34 10.78 -15.93
C VAL A 274 37.78 10.41 -15.56
N GLU A 275 38.05 10.14 -14.28
CA GLU A 275 39.25 9.40 -13.84
C GLU A 275 38.92 7.89 -13.59
N PRO A 276 39.92 6.97 -13.67
CA PRO A 276 39.72 5.55 -13.94
C PRO A 276 39.23 4.72 -12.73
N TYR A 277 38.42 3.69 -12.99
CA TYR A 277 37.85 2.75 -12.01
C TYR A 277 38.73 1.50 -11.89
N GLU A 278 39.20 1.15 -10.69
CA GLU A 278 39.95 -0.08 -10.44
C GLU A 278 39.05 -1.24 -9.92
N SER A 279 39.14 -2.38 -10.62
CA SER A 279 38.98 -3.80 -10.24
C SER A 279 37.72 -4.30 -9.48
N LEU A 280 37.03 -5.25 -10.13
CA LEU A 280 35.89 -6.06 -9.66
C LEU A 280 36.24 -7.01 -8.50
N THR A 281 35.49 -6.92 -7.39
CA THR A 281 35.47 -7.92 -6.31
C THR A 281 34.35 -8.97 -6.51
N ALA A 282 34.51 -10.15 -5.89
CA ALA A 282 33.62 -11.31 -5.99
C ALA A 282 32.15 -11.03 -5.60
N GLU A 283 31.93 -9.98 -4.82
CA GLU A 283 30.64 -9.50 -4.35
C GLU A 283 29.75 -8.97 -5.50
N ASN A 284 30.36 -8.32 -6.50
CA ASN A 284 29.66 -7.80 -7.68
C ASN A 284 29.15 -8.88 -8.63
N ILE A 285 29.65 -10.12 -8.50
CA ILE A 285 29.22 -11.28 -9.29
C ILE A 285 27.97 -11.92 -8.67
N LEU A 286 27.91 -12.00 -7.34
CA LEU A 286 26.80 -12.60 -6.60
C LEU A 286 25.53 -11.71 -6.65
N LEU A 287 25.72 -10.40 -6.49
CA LEU A 287 24.66 -9.39 -6.61
C LEU A 287 23.97 -9.39 -7.97
N LYS A 288 24.66 -9.84 -9.02
CA LYS A 288 24.11 -9.90 -10.38
C LYS A 288 23.21 -11.13 -10.60
N GLN A 289 23.36 -12.19 -9.81
CA GLN A 289 22.52 -13.39 -9.87
C GLN A 289 21.22 -13.19 -9.07
N GLU A 290 21.26 -12.61 -7.86
CA GLU A 290 20.05 -12.34 -7.06
C GLU A 290 19.09 -11.35 -7.74
N ASN A 291 19.62 -10.34 -8.43
CA ASN A 291 18.79 -9.34 -9.12
C ASN A 291 17.97 -9.92 -10.29
N GLU A 292 18.34 -11.09 -10.83
CA GLU A 292 17.58 -11.76 -11.90
C GLU A 292 16.43 -12.60 -11.36
N GLU A 293 16.59 -13.26 -10.21
CA GLU A 293 15.51 -14.01 -9.57
C GLU A 293 14.43 -13.08 -9.00
N LEU A 294 14.82 -11.97 -8.38
CA LEU A 294 13.91 -10.94 -7.89
C LEU A 294 13.04 -10.35 -9.00
N LYS A 295 13.59 -10.20 -10.21
CA LYS A 295 12.86 -9.68 -11.37
C LYS A 295 11.76 -10.61 -11.83
N TYR A 296 11.96 -11.93 -11.71
CA TYR A 296 10.96 -12.94 -12.06
C TYR A 296 9.83 -13.00 -11.01
N GLU A 297 10.17 -12.78 -9.74
CA GLU A 297 9.21 -12.82 -8.64
C GLU A 297 8.28 -11.59 -8.63
N VAL A 298 8.82 -10.40 -8.91
CA VAL A 298 8.02 -9.17 -9.03
C VAL A 298 6.95 -9.27 -10.12
N GLU A 299 7.29 -9.88 -11.27
CA GLU A 299 6.36 -10.01 -12.40
C GLU A 299 5.24 -11.03 -12.10
N SER A 300 5.57 -12.06 -11.32
CA SER A 300 4.61 -13.04 -10.77
C SER A 300 3.64 -12.39 -9.78
N LEU A 301 4.13 -11.49 -8.92
CA LEU A 301 3.32 -10.76 -7.94
C LEU A 301 2.39 -9.75 -8.59
N ARG A 302 2.82 -9.06 -9.66
CA ARG A 302 1.96 -8.16 -10.45
C ARG A 302 0.76 -8.88 -11.06
N LYS A 303 0.98 -10.10 -11.56
CA LYS A 303 -0.10 -10.95 -12.10
C LYS A 303 -1.09 -11.39 -11.02
N ARG A 304 -0.60 -11.70 -9.82
CA ARG A 304 -1.45 -12.01 -8.65
C ARG A 304 -2.23 -10.80 -8.13
N LEU A 305 -1.65 -9.61 -8.17
CA LEU A 305 -2.33 -8.37 -7.79
C LEU A 305 -3.53 -8.08 -8.71
N TYR A 306 -3.35 -8.32 -10.02
CA TYR A 306 -4.43 -8.20 -10.99
C TYR A 306 -5.57 -9.19 -10.73
N GLU A 307 -5.27 -10.45 -10.39
CA GLU A 307 -6.26 -11.47 -10.02
C GLU A 307 -6.99 -11.14 -8.70
N ILE A 308 -6.29 -10.57 -7.72
CA ILE A 308 -6.89 -10.13 -6.44
C ILE A 308 -7.84 -8.94 -6.66
N GLN A 309 -7.50 -8.01 -7.55
CA GLN A 309 -8.40 -6.91 -7.94
C GLN A 309 -9.69 -7.42 -8.59
N GLN A 310 -9.67 -8.55 -9.29
CA GLN A 310 -10.88 -9.17 -9.84
C GLN A 310 -11.77 -9.80 -8.75
N VAL A 311 -11.17 -10.33 -7.67
CA VAL A 311 -11.90 -10.95 -6.55
C VAL A 311 -12.50 -9.90 -5.60
N VAL A 312 -11.81 -8.77 -5.36
CA VAL A 312 -12.37 -7.64 -4.59
C VAL A 312 -13.59 -7.02 -5.28
N ASN A 313 -13.67 -7.12 -6.61
CA ASN A 313 -14.84 -6.70 -7.39
C ASN A 313 -16.02 -7.68 -7.33
N GLN A 314 -15.91 -8.82 -6.65
CA GLN A 314 -16.97 -9.82 -6.52
C GLN A 314 -17.23 -10.14 -5.03
N GLY A 315 -18.02 -9.32 -4.33
CA GLY A 315 -18.48 -9.66 -2.97
C GLY A 315 -19.14 -8.58 -2.11
N ALA A 316 -18.98 -7.30 -2.45
CA ALA A 316 -19.83 -6.22 -1.94
C ALA A 316 -20.18 -5.35 -3.15
N GLU A 317 -21.47 -5.22 -3.49
CA GLU A 317 -21.86 -4.20 -4.47
C GLU A 317 -21.37 -2.86 -3.94
N LYS A 318 -20.39 -2.26 -4.63
CA LYS A 318 -19.85 -0.96 -4.28
C LYS A 318 -21.01 0.01 -4.15
N MET A 319 -21.21 0.60 -2.96
CA MET A 319 -22.28 1.55 -2.75
C MET A 319 -22.20 2.64 -3.83
N ILE A 320 -23.32 2.98 -4.46
CA ILE A 320 -23.39 3.99 -5.53
C ILE A 320 -24.08 5.23 -4.96
N PRO A 321 -23.46 6.43 -5.04
CA PRO A 321 -24.10 7.66 -4.56
C PRO A 321 -25.43 7.92 -5.24
N ASN A 322 -26.46 8.28 -4.46
CA ASN A 322 -27.76 8.61 -5.00
C ASN A 322 -27.69 9.92 -5.81
N LEU A 323 -27.90 9.82 -7.12
CA LEU A 323 -27.83 10.94 -8.07
C LEU A 323 -28.71 12.15 -7.68
N LYS A 324 -29.89 11.89 -7.08
CA LYS A 324 -30.82 12.94 -6.67
C LYS A 324 -30.36 13.63 -5.40
N ASP A 325 -29.71 12.93 -4.48
CA ASP A 325 -29.27 13.53 -3.23
C ASP A 325 -27.96 14.30 -3.42
N VAL A 326 -27.04 13.77 -4.23
CA VAL A 326 -25.84 14.50 -4.68
C VAL A 326 -26.22 15.81 -5.38
N SER A 327 -27.20 15.79 -6.29
CA SER A 327 -27.61 16.99 -7.01
C SER A 327 -28.23 18.06 -6.11
N LYS A 328 -29.05 17.65 -5.12
CA LYS A 328 -29.58 18.54 -4.08
C LYS A 328 -28.46 19.19 -3.28
N ARG A 329 -27.45 18.41 -2.86
CA ARG A 329 -26.31 18.92 -2.07
C ARG A 329 -25.46 19.92 -2.85
N ILE A 330 -25.15 19.63 -4.12
CA ILE A 330 -24.42 20.57 -5.00
C ILE A 330 -25.21 21.88 -5.15
N LYS A 331 -26.52 21.78 -5.40
CA LYS A 331 -27.42 22.94 -5.50
C LYS A 331 -27.50 23.73 -4.20
N TYR A 332 -27.52 23.03 -3.07
CA TYR A 332 -27.50 23.63 -1.73
C TYR A 332 -26.23 24.45 -1.50
N ILE A 333 -25.04 23.88 -1.78
CA ILE A 333 -23.75 24.57 -1.64
C ILE A 333 -23.76 25.89 -2.43
N ARG A 334 -24.11 25.82 -3.72
CA ARG A 334 -24.16 27.02 -4.58
C ARG A 334 -25.10 28.08 -4.04
N LYS A 335 -26.31 27.69 -3.63
CA LYS A 335 -27.32 28.62 -3.10
C LYS A 335 -26.90 29.23 -1.76
N LYS A 336 -26.28 28.44 -0.87
CA LYS A 336 -25.75 28.90 0.42
C LYS A 336 -24.70 30.00 0.23
N LEU A 337 -23.88 29.89 -0.81
CA LEU A 337 -22.88 30.89 -1.20
C LEU A 337 -23.46 32.09 -1.96
N GLY A 338 -24.77 32.11 -2.24
CA GLY A 338 -25.42 33.20 -2.98
C GLY A 338 -25.02 33.31 -4.46
N MET A 339 -24.44 32.25 -5.04
CA MET A 339 -23.87 32.29 -6.40
C MET A 339 -24.87 31.89 -7.49
N THR A 340 -24.77 32.53 -8.66
CA THR A 340 -25.38 32.02 -9.91
C THR A 340 -24.66 30.76 -10.39
N MET A 341 -25.27 29.99 -11.30
CA MET A 341 -24.62 28.80 -11.87
C MET A 341 -23.33 29.16 -12.63
N GLU A 342 -23.33 30.31 -13.31
CA GLU A 342 -22.17 30.87 -14.01
C GLU A 342 -21.03 31.22 -13.04
N GLN A 343 -21.35 31.93 -11.94
CA GLN A 343 -20.36 32.29 -10.92
C GLN A 343 -19.81 31.05 -10.20
N PHE A 344 -20.68 30.08 -9.89
CA PHE A 344 -20.23 28.82 -9.30
C PHE A 344 -19.33 28.04 -10.25
N GLY A 345 -19.66 28.04 -11.55
CA GLY A 345 -18.87 27.39 -12.59
C GLY A 345 -17.45 27.96 -12.76
N SER A 346 -17.25 29.28 -12.62
CA SER A 346 -15.93 29.90 -12.74
C SER A 346 -14.97 29.42 -11.65
N HIS A 347 -15.45 29.22 -10.42
CA HIS A 347 -14.66 28.65 -9.31
C HIS A 347 -14.32 27.17 -9.48
N LEU A 348 -14.97 26.47 -10.41
CA LEU A 348 -14.80 25.04 -10.65
C LEU A 348 -14.01 24.79 -11.95
N SER A 349 -12.89 25.50 -12.14
CA SER A 349 -12.09 25.48 -13.36
C SER A 349 -12.90 25.85 -14.62
N ASN A 350 -13.62 26.97 -14.57
CA ASN A 350 -14.43 27.50 -15.68
C ASN A 350 -15.44 26.49 -16.26
N SER A 351 -16.10 25.73 -15.39
CA SER A 351 -17.17 24.82 -15.77
C SER A 351 -18.38 25.59 -16.31
N PRO A 352 -18.92 25.26 -17.50
CA PRO A 352 -20.07 25.97 -18.09
C PRO A 352 -21.34 25.87 -17.23
N LYS A 353 -22.21 26.88 -17.32
CA LYS A 353 -23.54 26.89 -16.68
C LYS A 353 -24.35 25.61 -16.96
N SER A 354 -24.31 25.14 -18.21
CA SER A 354 -25.02 23.94 -18.66
C SER A 354 -24.52 22.68 -17.93
N THR A 355 -23.22 22.61 -17.62
CA THR A 355 -22.63 21.54 -16.81
C THR A 355 -23.15 21.61 -15.37
N ILE A 356 -23.17 22.78 -14.75
CA ILE A 356 -23.71 22.96 -13.39
C ILE A 356 -25.19 22.57 -13.34
N ALA A 357 -25.99 23.00 -14.31
CA ALA A 357 -27.40 22.63 -14.41
C ALA A 357 -27.61 21.11 -14.57
N THR A 358 -26.68 20.42 -15.25
CA THR A 358 -26.72 18.96 -15.41
C THR A 358 -26.45 18.26 -14.07
N TRP A 359 -25.47 18.75 -13.29
CA TRP A 359 -25.20 18.24 -11.95
C TRP A 359 -26.35 18.49 -10.99
N GLU A 360 -26.92 19.70 -10.97
CA GLU A 360 -28.02 20.07 -10.07
C GLU A 360 -29.38 19.47 -10.45
N SER A 361 -29.53 18.97 -11.68
CA SER A 361 -30.71 18.19 -12.08
C SER A 361 -30.56 16.70 -11.76
N GLY A 362 -29.38 16.26 -11.33
CA GLY A 362 -29.10 14.86 -11.06
C GLY A 362 -29.04 14.01 -12.33
N ARG A 363 -28.61 14.57 -13.46
CA ARG A 363 -28.38 13.81 -14.69
C ARG A 363 -27.08 13.01 -14.65
N ASN A 364 -26.05 13.52 -13.96
CA ASN A 364 -24.79 12.80 -13.71
C ASN A 364 -24.07 13.34 -12.46
N ILE A 365 -23.19 12.52 -11.88
CA ILE A 365 -22.28 12.92 -10.80
C ILE A 365 -21.06 13.63 -11.42
N PRO A 366 -20.57 14.75 -10.85
CA PRO A 366 -19.33 15.37 -11.31
C PRO A 366 -18.14 14.41 -11.18
N SER A 367 -17.11 14.57 -12.02
CA SER A 367 -15.88 13.78 -11.88
C SER A 367 -15.23 14.01 -10.50
N GLN A 368 -14.40 13.07 -10.03
CA GLN A 368 -13.74 13.17 -8.72
C GLN A 368 -13.00 14.50 -8.53
N LYS A 369 -12.28 14.98 -9.56
CA LYS A 369 -11.61 16.30 -9.54
C LYS A 369 -12.59 17.46 -9.37
N LYS A 370 -13.77 17.39 -10.01
CA LYS A 370 -14.82 18.41 -9.88
C LYS A 370 -15.52 18.34 -8.52
N LEU A 371 -15.76 17.15 -7.99
CA LEU A 371 -16.27 16.96 -6.62
C LEU A 371 -15.33 17.55 -5.58
N GLN A 372 -14.01 17.36 -5.72
CA GLN A 372 -13.01 17.96 -4.84
C GLN A 372 -13.06 19.50 -4.87
N LEU A 373 -13.17 20.09 -6.07
CA LEU A 373 -13.31 21.55 -6.19
C LEU A 373 -14.62 22.05 -5.57
N ILE A 374 -15.73 21.35 -5.78
CA ILE A 374 -17.02 21.67 -5.15
C ILE A 374 -16.92 21.59 -3.63
N ALA A 375 -16.23 20.57 -3.11
CA ALA A 375 -15.98 20.37 -1.69
C ALA A 375 -15.17 21.54 -1.10
N ILE A 376 -14.08 21.95 -1.77
CA ILE A 376 -13.25 23.09 -1.37
C ILE A 376 -14.07 24.39 -1.37
N VAL A 377 -14.79 24.68 -2.46
CA VAL A 377 -15.61 25.90 -2.59
C VAL A 377 -16.73 25.93 -1.55
N GLY A 378 -17.31 24.78 -1.24
CA GLY A 378 -18.40 24.64 -0.27
C GLY A 378 -17.95 24.48 1.18
N GLU A 379 -16.64 24.52 1.46
CA GLU A 379 -16.05 24.22 2.78
C GLU A 379 -16.62 22.93 3.38
N THR A 380 -16.63 21.87 2.56
CA THR A 380 -17.19 20.55 2.91
C THR A 380 -16.29 19.44 2.37
N THR A 381 -16.72 18.18 2.48
CA THR A 381 -15.97 17.01 2.00
C THR A 381 -16.62 16.39 0.77
N THR A 382 -15.84 15.64 -0.01
CA THR A 382 -16.40 14.88 -1.14
C THR A 382 -17.40 13.83 -0.69
N ASP A 383 -17.21 13.30 0.52
CA ASP A 383 -18.08 12.27 1.07
C ASP A 383 -19.39 12.86 1.54
N TRP A 384 -19.38 14.04 2.17
CA TRP A 384 -20.62 14.75 2.46
C TRP A 384 -21.43 15.05 1.18
N ILE A 385 -20.76 15.44 0.09
CA ILE A 385 -21.46 15.68 -1.18
C ILE A 385 -22.08 14.39 -1.74
N LYS A 386 -21.35 13.27 -1.69
CA LYS A 386 -21.80 11.96 -2.21
C LYS A 386 -22.90 11.34 -1.35
N TRP A 387 -22.68 11.33 -0.05
CA TRP A 387 -23.32 10.45 0.92
C TRP A 387 -24.10 11.20 1.98
N GLY A 388 -23.62 12.39 2.34
CA GLY A 388 -24.28 13.25 3.30
C GLY A 388 -23.69 13.25 4.67
N THR A 389 -24.54 13.37 5.67
CA THR A 389 -24.08 13.10 7.03
C THR A 389 -23.69 11.64 7.15
N LEU A 390 -22.82 11.32 8.11
CA LEU A 390 -22.47 9.93 8.39
C LEU A 390 -23.71 9.09 8.74
N GLU A 391 -24.71 9.69 9.40
CA GLU A 391 -25.99 9.03 9.71
C GLU A 391 -26.80 8.70 8.44
N GLU A 392 -26.86 9.61 7.46
CA GLU A 392 -27.48 9.35 6.15
C GLU A 392 -26.73 8.24 5.40
N TYR A 393 -25.40 8.21 5.51
CA TYR A 393 -24.58 7.15 4.94
C TYR A 393 -24.86 5.79 5.59
N ILE A 394 -24.88 5.71 6.92
CA ILE A 394 -25.22 4.49 7.68
C ILE A 394 -26.59 3.97 7.26
N THR A 395 -27.58 4.87 7.18
CA THR A 395 -28.94 4.53 6.74
C THR A 395 -28.92 3.90 5.34
N SER A 396 -28.25 4.57 4.40
CA SER A 396 -28.14 4.11 3.01
C SER A 396 -27.40 2.77 2.92
N TYR A 397 -26.38 2.58 3.75
CA TYR A 397 -25.56 1.37 3.80
C TYR A 397 -26.38 0.18 4.29
N LEU A 398 -27.09 0.33 5.39
CA LEU A 398 -27.92 -0.73 5.96
C LEU A 398 -29.05 -1.13 5.01
N ILE A 399 -29.68 -0.16 4.34
CA ILE A 399 -30.65 -0.41 3.26
C ILE A 399 -29.97 -1.20 2.13
N GLY A 400 -28.80 -0.75 1.67
CA GLY A 400 -28.06 -1.36 0.57
C GLY A 400 -27.65 -2.81 0.81
N ILE A 401 -27.42 -3.20 2.07
CA ILE A 401 -27.11 -4.59 2.45
C ILE A 401 -28.35 -5.42 2.85
N GLY A 402 -29.57 -4.89 2.64
CA GLY A 402 -30.82 -5.66 2.74
C GLY A 402 -31.67 -5.42 4.01
N TYR A 403 -31.36 -4.42 4.83
CA TYR A 403 -32.13 -4.12 6.06
C TYR A 403 -33.20 -3.03 5.85
N GLU A 404 -33.67 -2.79 4.62
CA GLU A 404 -34.64 -1.72 4.33
C GLU A 404 -35.90 -1.77 5.20
N LEU A 405 -36.53 -2.95 5.29
CA LEU A 405 -37.73 -3.14 6.12
C LEU A 405 -37.43 -2.92 7.60
N TYR A 406 -36.28 -3.38 8.08
CA TYR A 406 -35.87 -3.17 9.46
C TYR A 406 -35.68 -1.69 9.80
N ILE A 407 -34.98 -0.95 8.93
CA ILE A 407 -34.74 0.48 9.13
C ILE A 407 -36.05 1.28 9.06
N LYS A 408 -37.03 0.80 8.29
CA LYS A 408 -38.38 1.40 8.27
C LYS A 408 -39.12 1.19 9.58
N ASP A 409 -39.02 0.00 10.18
CA ASP A 409 -39.67 -0.34 11.45
C ASP A 409 -38.95 0.28 12.66
N PHE A 410 -37.63 0.45 12.57
CA PHE A 410 -36.75 1.00 13.61
C PHE A 410 -35.88 2.15 13.08
N PRO A 411 -36.49 3.32 12.79
CA PRO A 411 -35.80 4.45 12.15
C PRO A 411 -34.73 5.10 13.03
N GLU A 412 -34.69 4.80 14.33
CA GLU A 412 -33.67 5.33 15.24
C GLU A 412 -32.36 4.53 15.24
N ILE A 413 -32.32 3.34 14.62
CA ILE A 413 -31.14 2.48 14.60
C ILE A 413 -29.93 3.13 13.90
N PRO A 414 -30.05 3.76 12.72
CA PRO A 414 -28.93 4.45 12.10
C PRO A 414 -28.31 5.51 13.02
N HIS A 415 -29.13 6.24 13.78
CA HIS A 415 -28.67 7.22 14.75
C HIS A 415 -27.94 6.58 15.94
N LYS A 416 -28.44 5.44 16.45
CA LYS A 416 -27.76 4.68 17.52
C LYS A 416 -26.40 4.15 17.04
N VAL A 417 -26.35 3.59 15.82
CA VAL A 417 -25.09 3.16 15.19
C VAL A 417 -24.14 4.34 14.98
N PHE A 418 -24.65 5.50 14.55
CA PHE A 418 -23.86 6.71 14.42
C PHE A 418 -23.26 7.15 15.76
N LYS A 419 -24.05 7.18 16.85
CA LYS A 419 -23.55 7.51 18.19
C LYS A 419 -22.49 6.53 18.68
N ASP A 420 -22.70 5.24 18.46
CA ASP A 420 -21.73 4.21 18.79
C ASP A 420 -20.43 4.39 18.00
N ILE A 421 -20.51 4.77 16.72
CA ILE A 421 -19.34 5.09 15.90
C ILE A 421 -18.65 6.35 16.43
N GLN A 422 -19.43 7.39 16.74
CA GLN A 422 -18.91 8.64 17.24
C GLN A 422 -18.19 8.46 18.59
N GLU A 423 -18.78 7.72 19.52
CA GLU A 423 -18.19 7.49 20.84
C GLU A 423 -16.94 6.60 20.78
N LYS A 424 -16.93 5.58 19.91
CA LYS A 424 -15.86 4.57 19.88
C LYS A 424 -14.75 4.86 18.87
N TYR A 425 -15.00 5.72 17.88
CA TYR A 425 -14.12 5.88 16.73
C TYR A 425 -13.84 7.34 16.31
N SER A 426 -14.36 8.37 17.01
CA SER A 426 -14.09 9.79 16.68
C SER A 426 -12.62 10.15 16.70
N ASP A 427 -11.83 9.46 17.51
CA ASP A 427 -10.41 9.73 17.70
C ASP A 427 -9.54 8.98 16.68
N THR A 428 -10.13 8.01 15.97
CA THR A 428 -9.46 7.13 15.00
C THR A 428 -9.78 7.50 13.55
N PHE A 429 -11.03 7.89 13.28
CA PHE A 429 -11.48 8.27 11.96
C PHE A 429 -12.09 9.67 11.98
N SER A 430 -11.83 10.43 10.92
CA SER A 430 -12.47 11.71 10.72
C SER A 430 -13.91 11.46 10.25
N LEU A 431 -14.88 11.65 11.14
CA LEU A 431 -16.30 11.29 10.91
C LEU A 431 -17.01 12.12 9.82
N ASP A 432 -16.28 13.02 9.17
CA ASP A 432 -16.69 13.86 8.05
C ASP A 432 -16.09 13.42 6.70
N LYS A 433 -15.20 12.42 6.68
CA LYS A 433 -14.57 11.85 5.47
C LYS A 433 -14.32 10.35 5.61
N ASP A 434 -13.93 9.71 4.52
CA ASP A 434 -13.54 8.29 4.45
C ASP A 434 -14.67 7.30 4.80
N TYR A 435 -15.93 7.66 4.49
CA TYR A 435 -17.11 6.89 4.87
C TYR A 435 -17.09 5.43 4.35
N GLU A 436 -16.56 5.19 3.16
CA GLU A 436 -16.43 3.84 2.57
C GLU A 436 -15.52 2.92 3.41
N LEU A 437 -14.61 3.49 4.23
CA LEU A 437 -13.80 2.70 5.17
C LEU A 437 -14.58 2.26 6.41
N LEU A 438 -15.72 2.91 6.68
CA LEU A 438 -16.58 2.61 7.83
C LEU A 438 -17.57 1.47 7.56
N ASP A 439 -17.74 1.01 6.31
CA ASP A 439 -18.70 -0.05 5.94
C ASP A 439 -18.65 -1.27 6.86
N SER A 440 -17.44 -1.80 7.09
CA SER A 440 -17.25 -2.96 7.96
C SER A 440 -17.55 -2.65 9.43
N ILE A 441 -17.24 -1.43 9.88
CA ILE A 441 -17.51 -0.97 11.25
C ILE A 441 -19.02 -0.82 11.47
N ILE A 442 -19.71 -0.17 10.53
CA ILE A 442 -21.16 0.01 10.51
C ILE A 442 -21.84 -1.36 10.58
N LYS A 443 -21.45 -2.28 9.68
CA LYS A 443 -22.01 -3.64 9.64
C LYS A 443 -21.79 -4.39 10.94
N ASN A 444 -20.59 -4.33 11.52
CA ASN A 444 -20.27 -5.04 12.75
C ASN A 444 -21.04 -4.49 13.96
N ILE A 445 -21.12 -3.16 14.11
CA ILE A 445 -21.88 -2.54 15.21
C ILE A 445 -23.36 -2.88 15.06
N PHE A 446 -23.90 -2.69 13.86
CA PHE A 446 -25.30 -3.01 13.55
C PHE A 446 -25.63 -4.47 13.85
N THR A 447 -24.85 -5.41 13.32
CA THR A 447 -25.13 -6.85 13.51
C THR A 447 -24.96 -7.31 14.95
N LYS A 448 -23.96 -6.76 15.66
CA LYS A 448 -23.66 -7.18 17.03
C LYS A 448 -24.70 -6.69 18.05
N TYR A 449 -25.17 -5.45 17.89
CA TYR A 449 -25.94 -4.78 18.93
C TYR A 449 -27.39 -4.49 18.55
N TYR A 450 -27.71 -4.39 17.26
CA TYR A 450 -29.01 -3.90 16.82
C TYR A 450 -29.78 -4.91 15.95
N SER A 451 -29.13 -5.79 15.18
CA SER A 451 -29.86 -6.71 14.28
C SER A 451 -30.50 -7.92 14.96
N LYS A 452 -30.25 -8.17 16.25
CA LYS A 452 -30.69 -9.39 16.95
C LYS A 452 -32.22 -9.54 17.05
N GLU A 453 -32.96 -8.44 16.96
CA GLU A 453 -34.44 -8.47 16.92
C GLU A 453 -35.00 -8.79 15.52
N PHE A 454 -34.19 -8.65 14.46
CA PHE A 454 -34.60 -8.91 13.07
C PHE A 454 -34.43 -10.38 12.64
N GLU A 455 -33.52 -11.12 13.27
CA GLU A 455 -33.30 -12.53 12.96
C GLU A 455 -34.44 -13.44 13.46
N VAL A 456 -35.28 -12.95 14.37
CA VAL A 456 -36.42 -13.70 14.93
C VAL A 456 -37.66 -13.63 14.03
N THR A 457 -37.77 -12.62 13.17
CA THR A 457 -38.95 -12.38 12.31
C THR A 457 -38.81 -12.89 10.88
N GLN A 458 -37.66 -13.46 10.50
CA GLN A 458 -37.40 -14.03 9.17
C GLN A 458 -37.35 -15.56 9.12
N ILE A 459 -37.73 -16.25 10.20
CA ILE A 459 -37.97 -17.70 10.16
C ILE A 459 -39.42 -17.90 9.67
N PRO A 460 -39.65 -18.58 8.53
CA PRO A 460 -40.99 -18.82 7.98
C PRO A 460 -41.88 -19.65 8.91
#